data_AF-A0A1Y4RR86-F1
#
_entry.id   AF-A0A1Y4RR86-F1
#
_cell.length_a   1.000
_cell.length_b   1.000
_cell.length_c   1.000
_cell.angle_alpha   90.00
_cell.angle_beta   90.00
_cell.angle_gamma   90.00
#
_symmetry.space_group_name_H-M   'P 1'
#
loop_
_entity.id
_entity.type
_entity.pdbx_description
1 polymer ?
#
loop_
_entity_poly.entity_id
_entity_poly.type
_entity_poly.pdbx_seq_one_letter_code
_entity_poly.pdbx_strand_id
1 'polypeptide(L)'
;MKKEVKKDEVSLWLLAAIPMLVSILLHTAGTDHRWVSAIVFVLNIGFVSYDYFKTKATKDQPLSVYLSGLILIPLYLYFRAIKNGRQYKFLVVWAALYMFDLAILQMAAG
;
A
#
# COMPACT_ATOMS: atom_id res chain seq x y z
N MET A 1 3.25 14.52 23.72
CA MET A 1 2.81 15.45 22.66
C MET A 1 2.14 14.63 21.54
N LYS A 2 0.81 14.56 21.50
CA LYS A 2 0.07 13.87 20.43
C LYS A 2 0.22 14.72 19.16
N LYS A 3 1.00 14.27 18.18
CA LYS A 3 1.00 14.87 16.85
C LYS A 3 -0.38 14.57 16.24
N GLU A 4 -1.19 15.61 16.05
CA GLU A 4 -2.43 15.49 15.29
C GLU A 4 -2.11 14.99 13.89
N VAL A 5 -2.70 13.86 13.52
CA VAL A 5 -2.54 13.30 12.18
C VAL A 5 -3.29 14.21 11.22
N LYS A 6 -2.57 14.92 10.33
CA LYS A 6 -3.20 15.77 9.33
C LYS A 6 -4.12 14.91 8.46
N LYS A 7 -5.33 15.41 8.17
CA LYS A 7 -6.36 14.73 7.35
C LYS A 7 -5.79 14.22 6.01
N ASP A 8 -4.85 14.96 5.43
CA ASP A 8 -4.17 14.62 4.18
C ASP A 8 -3.27 13.37 4.27
N GLU A 9 -2.71 13.10 5.45
CA GLU A 9 -1.93 11.88 5.70
C GLU A 9 -2.86 10.68 5.78
N VAL A 10 -3.96 10.77 6.53
CA VAL A 10 -4.94 9.69 6.66
C VAL A 10 -5.48 9.28 5.29
N SER A 11 -5.85 10.25 4.46
CA SER A 11 -6.32 10.00 3.10
C SER A 11 -5.29 9.25 2.26
N LEU A 12 -4.01 9.54 2.45
CA LEU A 12 -2.96 8.98 1.63
C LEU A 12 -2.62 7.54 2.05
N TRP A 13 -2.64 7.27 3.36
CA TRP A 13 -2.51 5.91 3.84
C TRP A 13 -3.71 5.02 3.50
N LEU A 14 -4.91 5.59 3.38
CA LEU A 14 -6.07 4.87 2.86
C LEU A 14 -5.90 4.48 1.39
N LEU A 15 -5.25 5.33 0.58
CA LEU A 15 -4.91 4.99 -0.81
C LEU A 15 -3.99 3.76 -0.89
N ALA A 16 -3.12 3.54 0.10
CA ALA A 16 -2.25 2.36 0.15
C ALA A 16 -3.03 1.05 0.33
N ALA A 17 -4.24 1.09 0.89
CA ALA A 17 -5.09 -0.08 1.06
C ALA A 17 -5.87 -0.45 -0.21
N ILE A 18 -6.03 0.49 -1.15
CA ILE A 18 -6.81 0.28 -2.38
C ILE A 18 -6.27 -0.88 -3.23
N PRO A 19 -4.96 -0.98 -3.53
CA PRO A 19 -4.42 -2.11 -4.29
C PRO A 19 -4.78 -3.46 -3.67
N MET A 20 -4.75 -3.54 -2.33
CA MET A 20 -5.08 -4.76 -1.60
C MET A 20 -6.57 -5.09 -1.64
N LEU A 21 -7.44 -4.09 -1.46
CA LEU A 21 -8.89 -4.28 -1.57
C LEU A 21 -9.29 -4.72 -2.97
N VAL A 22 -8.66 -4.15 -4.00
CA VAL A 22 -8.90 -4.56 -5.40
C VAL A 22 -8.41 -6.00 -5.62
N SER A 23 -7.25 -6.38 -5.07
CA SER A 23 -6.76 -7.77 -5.13
C SER A 23 -7.79 -8.76 -4.59
N ILE A 24 -8.29 -8.50 -3.38
CA ILE A 24 -9.30 -9.33 -2.71
C ILE A 24 -10.57 -9.44 -3.56
N LEU A 25 -11.09 -8.33 -4.08
CA LEU A 25 -12.30 -8.32 -4.91
C LEU A 25 -12.11 -9.11 -6.21
N LEU A 26 -10.93 -9.04 -6.83
CA LEU A 26 -10.67 -9.75 -8.07
C LEU A 26 -10.45 -11.26 -7.85
N HIS A 27 -9.73 -11.65 -6.80
CA HIS A 27 -9.57 -13.06 -6.45
C HIS A 27 -10.90 -13.69 -6.02
N THR A 28 -11.74 -12.98 -5.24
CA THR A 28 -13.08 -13.47 -4.89
C THR A 28 -14.01 -13.58 -6.10
N ALA A 29 -13.82 -12.75 -7.14
CA ALA A 29 -14.52 -12.87 -8.42
C ALA A 29 -13.97 -13.99 -9.32
N GLY A 30 -12.95 -14.75 -8.89
CA GLY A 30 -12.34 -15.83 -9.66
C GLY A 30 -11.42 -15.36 -10.79
N THR A 31 -10.93 -14.12 -10.73
CA THR A 31 -9.99 -13.59 -11.72
C THR A 31 -8.64 -14.30 -11.62
N ASP A 32 -8.04 -14.65 -12.76
CA ASP A 32 -6.72 -15.28 -12.82
C ASP A 32 -5.65 -14.41 -12.12
N HIS A 33 -4.85 -15.06 -11.27
CA HIS A 33 -3.80 -14.46 -10.46
C HIS A 33 -2.82 -13.59 -11.27
N ARG A 34 -2.54 -13.93 -12.53
CA ARG A 34 -1.66 -13.13 -13.42
C ARG A 34 -2.25 -11.76 -13.69
N TRP A 35 -3.55 -11.68 -13.97
CA TRP A 35 -4.26 -10.44 -14.21
C TRP A 35 -4.41 -9.62 -12.93
N VAL A 36 -4.74 -10.28 -11.81
CA VAL A 36 -4.82 -9.61 -10.50
C VAL A 36 -3.47 -8.98 -10.15
N SER A 37 -2.37 -9.73 -10.29
CA SER A 37 -1.02 -9.23 -10.03
C SER A 37 -0.65 -8.03 -10.90
N ALA A 38 -0.99 -8.05 -12.19
CA ALA A 38 -0.74 -6.93 -13.11
C ALA A 38 -1.53 -5.67 -12.71
N ILE A 39 -2.82 -5.82 -12.36
CA ILE A 39 -3.67 -4.69 -11.94
C ILE A 39 -3.15 -4.10 -10.63
N VAL A 40 -2.85 -4.95 -9.65
CA VAL A 40 -2.31 -4.54 -8.34
C VAL A 40 -0.96 -3.84 -8.51
N PHE A 41 -0.10 -4.32 -9.41
CA PHE A 41 1.17 -3.67 -9.71
C PHE A 41 0.98 -2.25 -10.27
N VAL A 42 0.06 -2.06 -11.22
CA VAL A 42 -0.26 -0.73 -11.77
C VAL A 42 -0.84 0.19 -10.70
N LEU A 43 -1.73 -0.31 -9.84
CA LEU A 43 -2.30 0.48 -8.74
C LEU A 43 -1.22 0.90 -7.73
N ASN A 44 -0.28 0.02 -7.42
CA ASN A 44 0.87 0.33 -6.56
C ASN A 44 1.79 1.39 -7.16
N ILE A 45 2.08 1.32 -8.47
CA ILE A 45 2.80 2.39 -9.19
C ILE A 45 2.04 3.71 -9.06
N GLY A 46 0.73 3.69 -9.31
CA GLY A 46 -0.12 4.88 -9.22
C GLY A 46 -0.10 5.49 -7.82
N PHE A 47 -0.21 4.66 -6.78
CA PHE A 47 -0.14 5.08 -5.38
C PHE A 47 1.22 5.71 -5.02
N VAL A 48 2.33 5.02 -5.30
CA VAL A 48 3.68 5.50 -4.99
C VAL A 48 3.99 6.78 -5.78
N SER A 49 3.56 6.86 -7.04
CA SER A 49 3.75 8.05 -7.87
C SER A 49 2.93 9.23 -7.39
N TYR A 50 1.64 9.02 -7.10
CA TYR A 50 0.77 10.04 -6.52
C TYR A 50 1.38 10.59 -5.22
N ASP A 51 1.87 9.69 -4.39
CA ASP A 51 2.54 10.09 -3.16
C ASP A 51 3.80 10.90 -3.40
N TYR A 52 4.66 10.44 -4.33
CA TYR A 52 5.87 11.15 -4.70
C TYR A 52 5.54 12.58 -5.15
N PHE A 53 4.56 12.77 -6.04
CA PHE A 53 4.19 14.11 -6.52
C PHE A 53 3.62 14.99 -5.40
N LYS A 54 2.78 14.43 -4.51
CA LYS A 54 2.22 15.18 -3.39
C LYS A 54 3.27 15.59 -2.36
N THR A 55 4.27 14.73 -2.14
CA THR A 55 5.30 14.92 -1.10
C THR A 55 6.60 15.54 -1.65
N LYS A 56 6.78 15.63 -2.97
CA LYS A 56 7.92 16.29 -3.63
C LYS A 56 8.02 17.76 -3.25
N ALA A 57 6.89 18.41 -2.96
CA ALA A 57 6.84 19.78 -2.48
C ALA A 57 7.55 19.99 -1.13
N THR A 58 7.67 18.95 -0.29
CA THR A 58 8.27 19.04 1.06
C THR A 58 9.66 18.41 1.17
N LYS A 59 10.28 17.92 0.08
CA LYS A 59 11.61 17.23 0.09
C LYS A 59 11.76 16.13 1.14
N ASP A 60 10.64 15.52 1.50
CA ASP A 60 10.56 14.78 2.75
C ASP A 60 11.14 13.35 2.66
N GLN A 61 11.30 12.74 1.49
CA GLN A 61 11.85 11.37 1.41
C GLN A 61 12.82 11.22 0.22
N PRO A 62 13.91 10.43 0.39
CA PRO A 62 14.82 10.14 -0.70
C PRO A 62 14.11 9.29 -1.77
N LEU A 63 14.49 9.48 -3.03
CA LEU A 63 13.93 8.73 -4.19
C LEU A 63 14.01 7.20 -3.98
N SER A 64 15.05 6.72 -3.31
CA SER A 64 15.25 5.31 -2.99
C SER A 64 14.09 4.70 -2.19
N VAL A 65 13.42 5.46 -1.33
CA VAL A 65 12.25 4.98 -0.58
C VAL A 65 11.07 4.76 -1.52
N TYR A 66 10.81 5.67 -2.46
CA TYR A 66 9.75 5.48 -3.46
C TYR A 66 10.05 4.30 -4.39
N LEU A 67 11.31 4.15 -4.83
CA LEU A 67 11.75 2.99 -5.61
C LEU A 67 11.55 1.67 -4.85
N SER A 68 11.79 1.66 -3.53
CA SER A 68 11.52 0.49 -2.72
C SER A 68 10.03 0.11 -2.71
N GLY A 69 9.12 1.09 -2.84
CA GLY A 69 7.67 0.84 -2.91
C GLY A 69 7.22 0.20 -4.21
N LEU A 70 7.98 0.35 -5.29
CA LEU A 70 7.71 -0.32 -6.56
C LEU A 70 8.02 -1.83 -6.49
N ILE A 71 8.96 -2.22 -5.61
CA ILE A 71 9.39 -3.60 -5.44
C ILE A 71 8.65 -4.25 -4.27
N LEU A 72 8.55 -3.53 -3.15
CA LEU A 72 8.05 -4.05 -1.89
C LEU A 72 7.28 -2.97 -1.11
N ILE A 73 5.97 -2.92 -1.35
CA ILE A 73 5.06 -1.96 -0.69
C ILE A 73 5.18 -1.95 0.84
N PRO A 74 5.26 -3.11 1.55
CA PRO A 74 5.46 -3.12 3.00
C PRO A 74 6.69 -2.33 3.46
N LEU A 75 7.80 -2.43 2.73
CA LEU A 75 9.05 -1.76 3.07
C LEU A 75 8.92 -0.24 2.90
N TYR A 76 8.26 0.19 1.81
CA TYR A 76 7.93 1.60 1.61
C TYR A 76 7.02 2.14 2.73
N LEU A 77 5.96 1.41 3.08
CA LEU A 77 5.05 1.79 4.17
C LEU A 77 5.79 1.86 5.52
N TYR A 78 6.74 0.96 5.76
CA TYR A 78 7.58 0.96 6.96
C TYR A 78 8.46 2.22 7.06
N PHE A 79 9.23 2.54 6.01
CA PHE A 79 10.07 3.75 6.00
C PHE A 79 9.24 5.01 6.17
N ARG A 80 8.06 5.03 5.55
CA ARG A 80 7.12 6.14 5.68
C ARG A 80 6.52 6.26 7.07
N ALA A 81 6.21 5.13 7.71
CA ALA A 81 5.70 5.11 9.07
C ALA A 81 6.73 5.65 10.07
N ILE A 82 8.01 5.26 9.94
CA ILE A 82 9.11 5.79 10.77
C ILE A 82 9.13 7.31 10.70
N LYS A 83 9.05 7.86 9.48
CA LYS A 83 9.15 9.29 9.26
C LYS A 83 7.93 10.08 9.76
N ASN A 84 6.73 9.52 9.64
CA ASN A 84 5.48 10.16 10.03
C ASN A 84 5.08 9.88 11.49
N GLY A 85 6.08 9.76 12.39
CA GLY A 85 5.83 9.58 13.82
C GLY A 85 5.40 8.17 14.22
N ARG A 86 5.92 7.15 13.55
CA ARG A 86 5.71 5.73 13.85
C ARG A 86 4.25 5.27 13.74
N GLN A 87 3.53 5.78 12.74
CA GLN A 87 2.14 5.36 12.46
C GLN A 87 2.06 3.99 11.75
N TYR A 88 2.48 2.94 12.44
CA TYR A 88 2.50 1.57 11.91
C TYR A 88 1.12 0.96 11.67
N LYS A 89 0.05 1.58 12.19
CA LYS A 89 -1.34 1.10 12.01
C LYS A 89 -1.69 0.80 10.55
N PHE A 90 -1.20 1.60 9.61
CA PHE A 90 -1.48 1.39 8.19
C PHE A 90 -0.68 0.24 7.56
N LEU A 91 0.56 0.04 8.02
CA LEU A 91 1.35 -1.15 7.67
C LEU A 91 0.66 -2.41 8.17
N VAL A 92 0.15 -2.38 9.41
CA VAL A 92 -0.60 -3.50 10.00
C VAL A 92 -1.88 -3.79 9.21
N VAL A 93 -2.65 -2.76 8.86
CA VAL A 93 -3.87 -2.90 8.03
C VAL A 93 -3.52 -3.50 6.67
N TRP A 94 -2.48 -3.00 6.00
CA TRP A 94 -2.04 -3.53 4.72
C TRP A 94 -1.64 -5.01 4.83
N ALA A 95 -0.85 -5.36 5.85
CA ALA A 95 -0.43 -6.74 6.10
C ALA A 95 -1.61 -7.67 6.41
N ALA A 96 -2.60 -7.19 7.19
CA ALA A 96 -3.81 -7.95 7.47
C ALA A 96 -4.64 -8.22 6.20
N LEU A 97 -4.79 -7.21 5.34
CA LEU A 97 -5.46 -7.37 4.04
C LEU A 97 -4.69 -8.36 3.15
N TYR A 98 -3.37 -8.32 3.16
CA TYR A 98 -2.54 -9.26 2.39
C TYR A 98 -2.67 -10.71 2.88
N MET A 99 -2.65 -10.92 4.18
CA MET A 99 -2.90 -12.25 4.76
C MET A 99 -4.29 -12.78 4.42
N PHE A 100 -5.30 -11.90 4.41
CA PHE A 100 -6.65 -12.26 4.03
C PHE A 100 -6.76 -12.63 2.54
N ASP A 101 -6.12 -11.86 1.66
CA ASP A 101 -6.05 -12.15 0.22
C ASP A 101 -5.37 -13.50 -0.06
N LEU A 102 -4.27 -13.80 0.66
CA LEU A 102 -3.60 -15.10 0.58
C LEU A 102 -4.51 -16.26 1.02
N ALA A 103 -5.31 -16.06 2.08
CA ALA A 103 -6.25 -17.09 2.53
C ALA A 103 -7.31 -17.39 1.47
N ILE A 104 -7.81 -16.37 0.77
CA ILE A 104 -8.76 -16.53 -0.36
C ILE A 104 -8.11 -17.31 -1.49
N LEU A 105 -6.89 -16.93 -1.89
CA LEU A 105 -6.13 -17.64 -2.92
C LEU A 105 -5.91 -19.12 -2.58
N GLN A 106 -5.58 -19.41 -1.32
CA GLN A 106 -5.39 -20.78 -0.86
C GLN A 106 -6.68 -21.60 -0.90
N MET A 107 -7.82 -20.99 -0.55
CA MET A 107 -9.13 -21.65 -0.64
C MET A 107 -9.58 -21.86 -2.10
N ALA A 108 -9.21 -20.97 -3.01
CA ALA A 108 -9.55 -21.09 -4.44
C ALA A 108 -8.66 -22.11 -5.19
N ALA A 109 -7.50 -22.46 -4.63
CA ALA A 109 -6.55 -23.41 -5.21
C ALA A 109 -6.70 -24.85 -4.68
N GLY A 110 -7.51 -25.06 -3.64
CA GLY A 110 -7.84 -26.37 -3.06
C GLY A 110 -9.16 -26.92 -3.59
#